data_AF-A0A4S0IB89-F1
#
_entry.id   AF-A0A4S0IB89-F1
#
_cell.length_a   1.000
_cell.length_b   1.000
_cell.length_c   1.000
_cell.angle_alpha   90.00
_cell.angle_beta   90.00
_cell.angle_gamma   90.00
#
_symmetry.space_group_name_H-M   'P 1'
#
loop_
_entity.id
_entity.type
_entity.pdbx_description
1 polymer ?
#
loop_
_entity_poly.entity_id
_entity_poly.type
_entity_poly.pdbx_seq_one_letter_code
_entity_poly.pdbx_strand_id
1 'polypeptide(L)'
;AAALFGLPRDVVVVAGTTDGCASFLATGATAAGDGVTALGSSLTIKILSDRPISAPRFGIYSHRLGDTWLAGGASNSGGKVLAQHFPLARIIELSAMID
;
A
#
# COMPACT_ATOMS: atom_id res chain seq x y z
N ALA A 1 -3.10 -2.62 -32.52
CA ALA A 1 -3.18 -3.17 -31.16
C ALA A 1 -4.58 -3.74 -30.86
N ALA A 2 -5.65 -2.94 -30.83
CA ALA A 2 -7.00 -3.41 -30.44
C ALA A 2 -7.49 -4.68 -31.17
N ALA A 3 -7.41 -4.71 -32.51
CA ALA A 3 -7.80 -5.88 -33.30
C ALA A 3 -6.98 -7.15 -33.00
N LEU A 4 -5.70 -7.02 -32.62
CA LEU A 4 -4.84 -8.14 -32.26
C LEU A 4 -5.31 -8.83 -30.97
N PHE A 5 -5.86 -8.05 -30.04
CA PHE A 5 -6.33 -8.52 -28.73
C PHE A 5 -7.86 -8.63 -28.64
N GLY A 6 -8.59 -8.48 -29.75
CA GLY A 6 -10.06 -8.53 -29.77
C GLY A 6 -10.75 -7.42 -28.97
N LEU A 7 -10.08 -6.30 -28.72
CA LEU A 7 -10.65 -5.20 -27.94
C LEU A 7 -11.64 -4.38 -28.80
N PRO A 8 -12.71 -3.82 -28.18
CA PRO A 8 -13.61 -2.89 -28.86
C PRO A 8 -12.86 -1.71 -29.48
N ARG A 9 -13.39 -1.17 -30.58
CA ARG A 9 -12.75 -0.05 -31.31
C ARG A 9 -12.74 1.25 -30.50
N ASP A 10 -13.65 1.37 -29.55
CA ASP A 10 -13.84 2.49 -28.63
C ASP A 10 -13.17 2.25 -27.26
N VAL A 11 -12.37 1.19 -27.10
CA VAL A 11 -11.61 0.96 -25.87
C VAL A 11 -10.69 2.15 -25.57
N VAL A 12 -10.72 2.61 -24.32
CA VAL A 12 -9.89 3.72 -23.87
C VAL A 12 -8.66 3.21 -23.13
N VAL A 13 -7.52 3.85 -23.38
CA VAL A 13 -6.32 3.72 -22.55
C VAL A 13 -6.29 4.91 -21.61
N VAL A 14 -6.25 4.64 -20.31
CA VAL A 14 -6.25 5.68 -19.28
C VAL A 14 -4.88 5.80 -18.64
N ALA A 15 -4.62 6.95 -18.02
CA ALA A 15 -3.43 7.13 -17.20
C ALA A 15 -3.42 6.11 -16.06
N GLY A 16 -2.28 5.44 -15.88
CA GLY A 16 -2.07 4.53 -14.77
C GLY A 16 -1.70 5.25 -13.48
N THR A 17 -1.27 4.46 -12.51
CA THR A 17 -0.68 4.93 -11.25
C THR A 17 0.43 3.97 -10.82
N THR A 18 1.12 4.27 -9.73
CA THR A 18 2.12 3.34 -9.16
C THR A 18 1.43 2.15 -8.50
N ASP A 19 2.11 1.01 -8.41
CA ASP A 19 1.65 -0.19 -7.70
C ASP A 19 1.26 0.10 -6.23
N GLY A 20 2.02 0.97 -5.56
CA GLY A 20 1.73 1.43 -4.22
C GLY A 20 0.42 2.23 -4.10
N CYS A 21 0.07 3.05 -5.09
CA CYS A 21 -1.20 3.77 -5.09
C CYS A 21 -2.35 2.84 -5.50
N ALA A 22 -2.13 1.96 -6.49
CA ALA A 22 -3.11 0.97 -6.93
C ALA A 22 -3.51 0.00 -5.81
N SER A 23 -2.53 -0.50 -5.05
CA SER A 23 -2.79 -1.37 -3.88
C SER A 23 -3.57 -0.67 -2.78
N PHE A 24 -3.32 0.62 -2.53
CA PHE A 24 -4.14 1.40 -1.60
C PHE A 24 -5.58 1.56 -2.10
N LEU A 25 -5.75 1.96 -3.37
CA LEU A 25 -7.07 2.09 -4.01
C LEU A 25 -7.88 0.78 -3.94
N ALA A 26 -7.21 -0.37 -4.09
CA ALA A 26 -7.85 -1.68 -4.02
C ALA A 26 -8.44 -2.01 -2.63
N THR A 27 -8.05 -1.31 -1.57
CA THR A 27 -8.62 -1.50 -0.22
C THR A 27 -10.00 -0.90 -0.06
N GLY A 28 -10.41 0.03 -0.93
CA GLY A 28 -11.67 0.78 -0.79
C GLY A 28 -11.62 1.94 0.23
N ALA A 29 -10.46 2.21 0.84
CA ALA A 29 -10.25 3.39 1.67
C ALA A 29 -10.46 4.68 0.85
N THR A 30 -11.33 5.56 1.31
CA THR A 30 -11.78 6.76 0.55
C THR A 30 -11.94 8.01 1.40
N ALA A 31 -12.01 7.89 2.73
CA ALA A 31 -12.15 9.03 3.63
C ALA A 31 -10.78 9.51 4.15
N ALA A 32 -10.64 10.82 4.35
CA ALA A 32 -9.48 11.36 5.05
C ALA A 32 -9.41 10.77 6.47
N GLY A 33 -8.23 10.29 6.86
CA GLY A 33 -8.02 9.51 8.08
C GLY A 33 -8.01 8.00 7.85
N ASP A 34 -8.55 7.50 6.74
CA ASP A 34 -8.44 6.08 6.41
C ASP A 34 -6.97 5.69 6.25
N GLY A 35 -6.59 4.63 6.95
CA GLY A 35 -5.22 4.12 6.99
C GLY A 35 -5.15 2.68 6.51
N VAL A 36 -4.12 2.37 5.73
CA VAL A 36 -3.79 1.01 5.31
C VAL A 36 -2.38 0.69 5.76
N THR A 37 -2.24 -0.44 6.45
CA THR A 37 -0.94 -0.99 6.83
C THR A 37 -0.66 -2.25 6.03
N ALA A 38 0.46 -2.26 5.30
CA ALA A 38 0.95 -3.46 4.63
C ALA A 38 1.95 -4.18 5.55
N LEU A 39 1.52 -5.32 6.10
CA LEU A 39 2.35 -6.23 6.90
C LEU A 39 3.12 -7.18 5.98
N GLY A 40 4.10 -6.64 5.25
CA GLY A 40 4.92 -7.39 4.31
C GLY A 40 6.28 -7.78 4.88
N SER A 41 7.26 -7.98 3.98
CA SER A 41 8.68 -8.10 4.34
C SER A 41 9.15 -6.94 5.20
N SER A 42 8.75 -5.73 4.83
CA SER A 42 8.84 -4.49 5.61
C SER A 42 7.43 -4.03 6.01
N LEU A 43 7.35 -3.18 7.03
CA LEU A 43 6.13 -2.52 7.47
C LEU A 43 5.97 -1.21 6.71
N THR A 44 4.85 -1.05 5.99
CA THR A 44 4.50 0.22 5.33
C THR A 44 3.15 0.71 5.82
N ILE A 45 3.02 2.01 6.07
CA ILE A 45 1.77 2.66 6.47
C ILE A 45 1.44 3.72 5.42
N LYS A 46 0.18 3.79 5.02
CA LYS A 46 -0.36 4.84 4.17
C LYS A 46 -1.65 5.39 4.75
N ILE A 47 -1.83 6.71 4.74
CA ILE A 47 -3.00 7.38 5.29
C ILE A 47 -3.50 8.39 4.26
N LEU A 48 -4.80 8.37 4.00
CA LEU A 48 -5.44 9.39 3.17
C LEU A 48 -5.61 10.68 4.00
N SER A 49 -5.25 11.81 3.41
CA SER A 49 -5.21 13.12 4.07
C SER A 49 -5.84 14.19 3.18
N ASP A 50 -6.47 15.18 3.79
CA ASP A 50 -7.05 16.36 3.12
C ASP A 50 -5.98 17.37 2.66
N ARG A 51 -4.77 17.25 3.22
CA ARG A 51 -3.61 18.09 2.91
C ARG A 51 -2.35 17.25 2.71
N PRO A 52 -1.35 17.74 1.96
CA PRO A 52 -0.09 17.01 1.82
C PRO A 52 0.65 16.93 3.15
N ILE A 53 1.23 15.76 3.43
CA ILE A 53 2.15 15.53 4.54
C ILE A 53 3.52 15.18 3.98
N SER A 54 4.53 15.95 4.36
CA SER A 54 5.92 15.74 3.96
C SER A 54 6.83 15.95 5.14
N ALA A 55 7.64 14.94 5.46
CA ALA A 55 8.67 15.01 6.46
C ALA A 55 9.89 14.19 6.00
N PRO A 56 10.77 14.79 5.16
CA PRO A 56 11.87 14.07 4.52
C PRO A 56 12.84 13.42 5.52
N ARG A 57 13.01 14.01 6.71
CA ARG A 57 13.82 13.44 7.80
C ARG A 57 13.35 12.06 8.26
N PHE A 58 12.08 11.73 8.04
CA PHE A 58 11.48 10.44 8.37
C PHE A 58 11.13 9.62 7.12
N GLY A 59 11.53 10.08 5.92
CA GLY A 59 11.15 9.45 4.67
C GLY A 59 9.64 9.51 4.36
N ILE A 60 8.90 10.44 4.98
CA ILE A 60 7.46 10.60 4.75
C ILE A 60 7.23 11.54 3.57
N TYR A 61 6.44 11.09 2.60
CA TYR A 61 6.05 11.84 1.42
C TYR A 61 4.57 11.58 1.08
N SER A 62 3.98 12.41 0.23
CA SER A 62 2.59 12.29 -0.22
C SER A 62 2.49 12.16 -1.73
N HIS A 63 1.64 11.24 -2.19
CA HIS A 63 1.14 11.22 -3.57
C HIS A 63 -0.21 11.92 -3.63
N ARG A 64 -0.47 12.67 -4.71
CA ARG A 64 -1.82 13.20 -4.95
C ARG A 64 -2.74 12.08 -5.47
N LEU A 65 -3.94 11.98 -4.91
CA LEU A 65 -4.96 11.00 -5.27
C LEU A 65 -6.32 11.71 -5.37
N GLY A 66 -6.70 12.08 -6.59
CA GLY A 66 -7.83 13.00 -6.81
C GLY A 66 -7.60 14.35 -6.13
N ASP A 67 -8.52 14.73 -5.24
CA ASP A 67 -8.45 15.95 -4.43
C ASP A 67 -7.84 15.72 -3.04
N THR A 68 -7.37 14.51 -2.77
CA THR A 68 -6.75 14.11 -1.49
C THR A 68 -5.27 13.76 -1.68
N TRP A 69 -4.61 13.47 -0.56
CA TRP A 69 -3.19 13.15 -0.49
C TRP A 69 -2.97 11.84 0.23
N LEU A 70 -2.27 10.90 -0.42
CA LEU A 70 -1.87 9.64 0.17
C LEU A 70 -0.47 9.80 0.77
N ALA A 71 -0.42 10.08 2.06
CA ALA A 71 0.83 10.16 2.81
C ALA A 71 1.29 8.76 3.21
N GLY A 72 2.59 8.49 3.14
CA GLY A 72 3.11 7.18 3.53
C GLY A 72 4.55 7.20 4.02
N GLY A 73 4.91 6.13 4.71
CA GLY A 73 6.25 5.86 5.22
C GLY A 73 6.47 4.36 5.42
N ALA A 74 7.73 3.94 5.44
CA ALA A 74 8.12 2.55 5.61
C ALA A 74 9.14 2.39 6.73
N SER A 75 8.98 1.32 7.50
CA SER A 75 9.96 0.87 8.50
C SER A 75 10.69 -0.36 7.99
N ASN A 76 11.96 -0.50 8.38
CA ASN A 76 12.77 -1.69 8.08
C ASN A 76 12.36 -2.91 8.91
N SER A 77 11.53 -2.74 9.94
CA SER A 77 10.88 -3.86 10.64
C SER A 77 9.85 -4.55 9.74
N GLY A 78 9.44 -5.77 10.09
CA GLY A 78 8.37 -6.47 9.36
C GLY A 78 8.58 -7.98 9.34
N GLY A 79 7.94 -8.64 8.38
CA GLY A 79 7.99 -10.09 8.21
C GLY A 79 9.39 -10.64 7.99
N LYS A 80 10.32 -9.89 7.37
CA LYS A 80 11.71 -10.34 7.20
C LYS A 80 12.45 -10.43 8.53
N VAL A 81 12.24 -9.48 9.44
CA VAL A 81 12.83 -9.54 10.78
C VAL A 81 12.21 -10.68 11.56
N LEU A 82 10.88 -10.86 11.51
CA LEU A 82 10.22 -12.01 12.15
C LEU A 82 10.77 -13.35 11.64
N ALA A 83 10.96 -13.48 10.33
CA ALA A 83 11.47 -14.70 9.70
C ALA A 83 12.93 -15.04 10.05
N GLN A 84 13.71 -14.08 10.57
CA GLN A 84 15.06 -14.35 11.10
C GLN A 84 15.01 -15.07 12.45
N HIS A 85 13.93 -14.91 13.21
CA HIS A 85 13.78 -15.47 14.55
C HIS A 85 12.84 -16.68 14.59
N PHE A 86 11.82 -16.70 13.74
CA PHE A 86 10.79 -17.73 13.75
C PHE A 86 10.48 -18.20 12.32
N PRO A 87 10.56 -19.51 12.04
CA PRO A 87 9.96 -20.08 10.84
C PRO A 87 8.46 -19.79 10.79
N LEU A 88 7.87 -19.69 9.60
CA LEU A 88 6.44 -19.38 9.43
C LEU A 88 5.53 -20.29 10.25
N ALA A 89 5.82 -21.60 10.29
CA ALA A 89 5.06 -22.56 11.09
C ALA A 89 5.05 -22.19 12.59
N ARG A 90 6.19 -21.71 13.12
CA ARG A 90 6.29 -21.27 14.52
C ARG A 90 5.56 -19.96 14.76
N ILE A 91 5.55 -19.04 13.79
CA ILE A 91 4.75 -17.81 13.86
C ILE A 91 3.27 -18.16 13.98
N ILE A 92 2.77 -19.11 13.17
CA ILE A 92 1.36 -19.54 13.20
C ILE A 92 1.02 -20.16 14.56
N GLU A 93 1.86 -21.08 15.05
CA GLU A 93 1.67 -21.75 16.33
C GLU A 93 1.64 -20.75 17.50
N LEU A 94 2.62 -19.86 17.58
CA LEU A 94 2.69 -18.86 18.64
C LEU A 94 1.55 -17.84 18.56
N SER A 95 1.15 -17.44 17.35
CA SER A 95 0.04 -16.49 17.15
C SER A 95 -1.28 -17.06 17.65
N ALA A 96 -1.50 -18.38 17.56
CA ALA A 96 -2.70 -19.02 18.07
C ALA A 96 -2.80 -19.04 19.61
N MET A 97 -1.72 -18.67 20.30
CA MET A 97 -1.65 -18.58 21.76
C MET A 97 -1.76 -17.13 22.27
N ILE A 98 -1.95 -16.15 21.38
CA ILE A 98 -2.14 -14.74 21.73
C ILE A 98 -3.64 -14.50 21.93
N ASP A 99 -4.02 -13.90 23.07
CA ASP A 99 -5.39 -13.51 23.43
C ASP A 99 -5.98 -12.41 22.52
#